data_AF-A0AAV2F6U7-F1
#
_entry.id   AF-A0AAV2F6U7-F1
#
_cell.length_a   1.000
_cell.length_b   1.000
_cell.length_c   1.000
_cell.angle_alpha   90.00
_cell.angle_beta   90.00
_cell.angle_gamma   90.00
#
_symmetry.space_group_name_H-M   'P 1'
#
loop_
_entity.id
_entity.type
_entity.pdbx_description
1 polymer ?
#
loop_
_entity_poly.entity_id
_entity_poly.type
_entity_poly.pdbx_seq_one_letter_code
_entity_poly.pdbx_strand_id
1 'polypeptide(L)' 'MGMLDKLQSRFHSGTVCARISRMWDAINTKTNTLIRLDLILLDAKGNDINVQIPADNVDTMRSLLHE' A
#
# COMPACT_ATOMS: atom_id res chain seq x y z
N MET A 1 10.84 -1.88 -18.43
CA MET A 1 9.53 -1.75 -17.77
C MET A 1 9.41 -2.69 -16.59
N GLY A 2 9.15 -2.11 -15.41
CA GLY A 2 8.74 -2.83 -14.21
C GLY A 2 7.32 -3.34 -14.31
N MET A 3 6.91 -4.12 -13.32
CA MET A 3 5.53 -4.60 -13.24
C MET A 3 4.61 -3.48 -12.78
N LEU A 4 5.05 -2.66 -11.82
CA LEU A 4 4.25 -1.56 -11.27
C LEU A 4 3.98 -0.46 -12.30
N ASP A 5 4.91 -0.18 -13.21
CA ASP A 5 4.70 0.75 -14.34
C ASP A 5 3.49 0.39 -15.23
N LYS A 6 3.08 -0.88 -15.21
CA LYS A 6 1.99 -1.42 -16.03
C LYS A 6 0.63 -1.36 -15.34
N LEU A 7 0.59 -1.02 -14.05
CA LEU A 7 -0.66 -0.80 -13.31
C LEU A 7 -1.27 0.54 -13.72
N GLN A 8 -1.81 0.58 -14.94
CA GLN A 8 -2.58 1.72 -15.45
C GLN A 8 -4.07 1.56 -15.12
N SER A 9 -4.85 2.63 -15.28
CA SER A 9 -6.29 2.69 -14.96
C SER A 9 -7.17 1.62 -15.64
N ARG A 10 -6.67 0.89 -16.64
CA ARG A 10 -7.36 -0.23 -17.31
C ARG A 10 -7.07 -1.59 -16.69
N PHE A 11 -6.18 -1.67 -15.71
CA PHE A 11 -5.87 -2.89 -14.98
C PHE A 11 -6.90 -3.07 -13.85
N HIS A 12 -7.83 -4.02 -14.04
CA HIS A 12 -8.96 -4.21 -13.13
C HIS A 12 -8.64 -5.16 -11.97
N SER A 13 -7.83 -6.19 -12.20
CA SER A 13 -7.40 -7.14 -11.18
C SER A 13 -6.13 -7.90 -11.58
N GLY A 14 -5.36 -8.31 -10.59
CA GLY A 14 -4.20 -9.18 -10.76
C GLY A 14 -3.32 -9.21 -9.51
N THR A 15 -2.18 -9.89 -9.62
CA THR A 15 -1.23 -10.07 -8.53
C THR A 15 0.11 -9.45 -8.92
N VAL A 16 0.71 -8.72 -7.98
CA VAL A 16 2.06 -8.17 -8.13
C VAL A 16 2.96 -8.72 -7.03
N CYS A 17 4.23 -8.94 -7.37
CA CYS A 17 5.27 -9.27 -6.41
C CYS A 17 6.10 -8.01 -6.16
N ALA A 18 6.02 -7.48 -4.95
CA ALA A 18 6.72 -6.28 -4.51
C ALA A 18 7.03 -6.41 -3.01
N ARG A 19 8.07 -5.72 -2.54
CA ARG A 19 8.35 -5.58 -1.11
C ARG A 19 7.74 -4.29 -0.58
N ILE A 20 7.32 -4.29 0.68
CA ILE A 20 7.00 -3.05 1.37
C ILE A 20 8.32 -2.36 1.68
N SER A 21 8.39 -1.06 1.38
CA SER A 21 9.59 -0.25 1.64
C SER A 21 9.36 0.77 2.72
N ARG A 22 8.11 1.20 2.89
CA ARG A 22 7.63 2.08 3.95
C ARG A 22 6.17 1.78 4.26
N MET A 23 5.80 1.91 5.53
CA MET A 23 4.45 1.72 6.05
C MET A 23 4.21 2.71 7.19
N TRP A 24 3.11 3.45 7.14
CA TRP A 24 2.74 4.38 8.22
C TRP A 24 1.24 4.60 8.32
N ASP A 25 0.81 5.05 9.50
CA ASP A 25 -0.58 5.37 9.79
C ASP A 25 -0.93 6.78 9.34
N ALA A 26 -2.04 6.90 8.60
CA ALA A 26 -2.68 8.18 8.38
C ALA A 26 -3.69 8.42 9.52
N ILE A 27 -3.37 9.34 10.43
CA ILE A 27 -4.21 9.69 11.58
C ILE A 27 -4.95 11.01 11.33
N ASN A 28 -6.23 11.06 11.69
CA ASN A 28 -6.97 12.31 11.78
C ASN A 28 -6.50 13.10 13.01
N THR A 29 -5.85 14.23 12.80
CA THR A 29 -5.27 15.03 13.89
C THR A 29 -6.30 15.72 14.79
N LYS A 30 -7.56 15.83 14.36
CA LYS A 30 -8.64 16.44 15.16
C LYS A 30 -9.32 15.45 16.10
N THR A 31 -9.50 14.21 15.64
CA THR A 31 -10.22 13.16 16.38
C THR A 31 -9.28 12.10 16.96
N ASN A 32 -8.00 12.14 16.59
CA ASN A 32 -6.99 11.13 16.92
C ASN A 32 -7.39 9.71 16.48
N THR A 33 -8.11 9.60 15.37
CA THR A 33 -8.59 8.31 14.82
C THR A 33 -7.80 7.93 13.58
N LEU A 34 -7.50 6.63 13.44
CA LEU A 34 -6.91 6.07 12.23
C LEU A 34 -7.86 6.27 11.02
N ILE A 35 -7.33 6.78 9.92
CA ILE A 35 -8.06 6.97 8.65
C ILE A 35 -7.75 5.83 7.68
N ARG A 36 -6.47 5.46 7.57
CA ARG A 36 -5.96 4.42 6.68
C ARG A 36 -4.51 4.07 7.02
N LEU A 37 -4.02 2.97 6.46
CA LEU A 37 -2.61 2.62 6.41
C LEU A 37 -2.07 2.96 5.01
N ASP A 38 -1.01 3.76 4.95
CA ASP A 38 -0.31 4.08 3.70
C ASP A 38 0.93 3.19 3.57
N LEU A 39 1.17 2.68 2.35
CA LEU A 39 2.29 1.80 2.01
C LEU A 39 3.01 2.30 0.77
N ILE A 40 4.33 2.08 0.72
CA ILE A 40 5.10 2.19 -0.53
C ILE A 40 5.60 0.80 -0.90
N LEU A 41 5.09 0.28 -2.02
CA LEU A 41 5.55 -0.99 -2.59
C LEU A 41 6.66 -0.73 -3.59
N LEU A 42 7.73 -1.53 -3.54
CA LEU A 42 8.84 -1.53 -4.50
C LEU A 42 8.90 -2.85 -5.25
N ASP A 43 8.92 -2.80 -6.58
CA ASP A 43 9.20 -3.98 -7.40
C ASP A 43 10.71 -4.28 -7.52
N ALA A 44 11.05 -5.43 -8.09
CA ALA A 44 12.43 -5.87 -8.25
C ALA A 44 13.30 -4.94 -9.12
N LYS A 45 12.68 -4.03 -9.89
CA LYS A 45 13.40 -3.05 -10.71
C LYS A 45 13.48 -1.68 -10.04
N GLY A 46 12.96 -1.53 -8.83
CA GLY A 46 12.99 -0.30 -8.05
C GLY A 46 11.88 0.70 -8.40
N ASN A 47 10.85 0.29 -9.16
CA ASN A 47 9.69 1.15 -9.37
C ASN A 47 8.80 1.09 -8.13
N ASP A 48 8.22 2.21 -7.75
CA ASP A 48 7.36 2.33 -6.58
C ASP A 48 5.92 2.68 -6.91
N ILE A 49 5.02 2.29 -6.00
CA ILE A 49 3.63 2.75 -5.99
C ILE A 49 3.17 2.99 -4.56
N ASN A 50 2.36 4.03 -4.37
CA ASN A 50 1.65 4.29 -3.13
C ASN A 50 0.36 3.46 -3.07
N VAL A 51 0.17 2.71 -1.99
CA VAL A 51 -1.03 1.91 -1.73
C VAL A 51 -1.68 2.37 -0.44
N GLN A 52 -3.02 2.46 -0.47
CA GLN A 52 -3.82 2.92 0.66
C GLN A 52 -4.76 1.80 1.10
N ILE A 53 -4.71 1.42 2.38
CA ILE A 53 -5.61 0.44 2.99
C ILE A 53 -6.59 1.19 3.90
N PRO A 54 -7.90 1.18 3.60
CA PRO A 54 -8.92 1.85 4.44
C PRO A 54 -8.91 1.36 5.88
N ALA A 55 -9.24 2.24 6.84
CA ALA A 55 -9.27 1.95 8.29
C ALA A 55 -9.91 0.60 8.63
N ASP A 56 -11.06 0.27 8.02
CA ASP A 56 -11.83 -0.95 8.27
C ASP A 56 -11.04 -2.25 8.01
N ASN A 57 -9.97 -2.18 7.20
CA ASN A 57 -9.15 -3.33 6.85
C ASN A 57 -7.76 -3.30 7.48
N VAL A 58 -7.39 -2.24 8.21
CA VAL A 58 -6.02 -2.06 8.70
C VAL A 58 -5.63 -3.15 9.70
N ASP A 59 -6.52 -3.49 10.64
CA ASP A 59 -6.22 -4.49 11.67
C ASP A 59 -5.94 -5.87 11.07
N THR A 60 -6.76 -6.28 10.09
CA THR A 60 -6.55 -7.53 9.35
C THR A 60 -5.24 -7.50 8.59
N MET A 61 -4.95 -6.41 7.88
CA MET A 61 -3.78 -6.32 7.00
C MET A 61 -2.47 -6.18 7.76
N ARG A 62 -2.44 -5.51 8.91
CA ARG A 62 -1.22 -5.38 9.74
C ARG A 62 -0.66 -6.70 10.23
N SER A 63 -1.52 -7.70 10.44
CA SER A 63 -1.06 -9.04 10.83
C SER A 63 -0.32 -9.78 9.71
N LEU A 64 -0.48 -9.32 8.46
CA LEU A 64 0.04 -9.97 7.26
C LEU A 64 1.15 -9.15 6.57
N LEU A 65 1.28 -7.87 6.90
CA LEU A 65 2.15 -6.92 6.21
C LEU A 65 3.25 -6.41 7.15
N HIS A 66 4.49 -6.50 6.68
CA HIS A 66 5.69 -6.05 7.38
C HIS A 66 6.65 -5.35 6.41
N GLU A 67 7.38 -4.34 6.92
CA GLU A 67 8.48 -3.68 6.20
C GLU A 67 9.72 -4.56 6.07
#